data_AF-A0AA43IJW3-F1
#
_entry.id   AF-A0AA43IJW3-F1
#
_cell.length_a   1.000
_cell.length_b   1.000
_cell.length_c   1.000
_cell.angle_alpha   90.00
_cell.angle_beta   90.00
_cell.angle_gamma   90.00
#
_symmetry.space_group_name_H-M   'P 1'
#
loop_
_entity.id
_entity.type
_entity.pdbx_description
1 polymer ?
#
loop_
_entity_poly.entity_id
_entity_poly.type
_entity_poly.pdbx_seq_one_letter_code
_entity_poly.pdbx_strand_id
1 'polypeptide(L)'
;MGIVPIWGFQLGVAITLSFIFRLNKALVIIAANISIPPMIPLILYLSHSTGAFWMGEKAQRISFSSDITFEMVQNNFVQYALGAVTLAAVAGVIFGGVTYIALKLFRRSKT
;
A
#
# COMPACT_ATOMS: atom_id res chain seq x y z
N MET A 1 4.21 -4.03 -1.28
CA MET A 1 4.31 -4.33 0.17
C MET A 1 4.40 -3.08 1.04
N GLY A 2 5.06 -1.99 0.60
CA GLY A 2 5.25 -0.78 1.43
C GLY A 2 3.99 0.03 1.80
N ILE A 3 2.84 -0.22 1.16
CA ILE A 3 1.56 0.46 1.46
C ILE A 3 0.67 -0.38 2.39
N VAL A 4 0.86 -1.70 2.41
CA VAL A 4 -0.04 -2.64 3.12
C VAL A 4 -0.02 -2.32 4.62
N PRO A 5 -1.17 -2.27 5.31
CA PRO A 5 -1.27 -1.83 6.71
C PRO A 5 -0.78 -2.91 7.72
N ILE A 6 0.34 -3.55 7.43
CA ILE A 6 1.05 -4.51 8.30
C ILE A 6 2.39 -3.92 8.76
N TRP A 7 2.32 -2.71 9.32
CA TRP A 7 3.48 -1.92 9.73
C TRP A 7 4.48 -2.76 10.54
N GLY A 8 5.76 -2.68 10.16
CA GLY A 8 6.84 -3.47 10.75
C GLY A 8 7.03 -4.87 10.16
N PHE A 9 5.99 -5.47 9.54
CA PHE A 9 6.06 -6.83 8.98
C PHE A 9 6.16 -6.86 7.44
N GLN A 10 6.06 -5.70 6.79
CA GLN A 10 6.08 -5.58 5.32
C GLN A 10 7.30 -6.25 4.68
N LEU A 11 8.50 -6.04 5.24
CA LEU A 11 9.75 -6.62 4.70
C LEU A 11 9.81 -8.13 4.92
N GLY A 12 9.44 -8.62 6.11
CA GLY A 12 9.39 -10.05 6.40
C GLY A 12 8.48 -10.79 5.43
N VAL A 13 7.26 -10.28 5.23
CA VAL A 13 6.30 -10.84 4.27
C VAL A 13 6.84 -10.76 2.83
N ALA A 14 7.46 -9.64 2.44
CA ALA A 14 8.05 -9.49 1.11
C ALA A 14 9.15 -10.54 0.86
N ILE A 15 10.02 -10.78 1.84
CA ILE A 15 11.08 -11.78 1.77
C ILE A 15 10.47 -13.18 1.67
N THR A 16 9.52 -13.55 2.54
CA THR A 16 8.85 -14.86 2.48
C THR A 16 8.21 -15.10 1.11
N LEU A 17 7.48 -14.11 0.58
CA LEU A 17 6.86 -14.21 -0.75
C LEU A 17 7.90 -14.29 -1.87
N SER A 18 9.07 -13.66 -1.71
CA SER A 18 10.17 -13.79 -2.69
C SER A 18 10.74 -15.21 -2.77
N PHE A 19 10.69 -15.98 -1.67
CA PHE A 19 11.04 -17.41 -1.69
C PHE A 19 9.96 -18.23 -2.40
N ILE A 20 8.70 -18.03 -2.04
CA ILE A 20 7.55 -18.77 -2.59
C ILE A 20 7.44 -18.55 -4.11
N PHE A 21 7.51 -17.31 -4.57
CA PHE A 21 7.40 -16.95 -5.98
C PHE A 21 8.73 -17.03 -6.75
N ARG A 22 9.80 -17.53 -6.12
CA ARG A 22 11.15 -17.65 -6.73
C ARG A 22 11.66 -16.33 -7.33
N LEU A 23 11.36 -15.20 -6.70
CA LEU A 23 11.79 -13.87 -7.14
C LEU A 23 13.26 -13.60 -6.79
N ASN A 24 13.84 -12.56 -7.38
CA ASN A 24 15.15 -12.04 -6.99
C ASN A 24 15.04 -11.31 -5.65
N LYS A 25 15.69 -11.86 -4.61
CA LYS A 25 15.55 -11.40 -3.22
C LYS A 25 16.11 -10.00 -3.02
N ALA A 26 17.26 -9.69 -3.62
CA ALA A 26 17.87 -8.37 -3.52
C ALA A 26 16.95 -7.28 -4.09
N LEU A 27 16.38 -7.53 -5.27
CA LEU A 27 15.41 -6.61 -5.87
C LEU A 27 14.16 -6.43 -5.01
N VAL A 28 13.62 -7.53 -4.45
CA VAL A 28 12.44 -7.45 -3.58
C VAL A 28 12.73 -6.65 -2.32
N ILE A 29 13.88 -6.85 -1.67
CA ILE A 29 14.27 -6.12 -0.45
C ILE A 29 14.40 -4.63 -0.75
N ILE A 30 15.11 -4.25 -1.82
CA ILE A 30 15.26 -2.84 -2.20
C ILE A 30 13.89 -2.22 -2.50
N ALA A 31 13.06 -2.91 -3.29
CA ALA A 31 11.74 -2.43 -3.68
C ALA A 31 10.69 -2.45 -2.56
N ALA A 32 10.93 -3.16 -1.45
CA ALA A 32 9.99 -3.20 -0.33
C ALA A 32 10.00 -1.92 0.52
N ASN A 33 11.06 -1.10 0.43
CA ASN A 33 11.29 0.09 1.25
C ASN A 33 10.68 1.38 0.66
N ILE A 34 9.40 1.34 0.26
CA ILE A 34 8.71 2.50 -0.34
C ILE A 34 8.17 3.46 0.74
N SER A 35 7.91 2.94 1.94
CA SER A 35 7.39 3.65 3.11
C SER A 35 8.46 4.51 3.81
N ILE A 36 9.17 5.35 3.04
CA ILE A 36 10.12 6.34 3.57
C ILE A 36 9.38 7.47 4.30
N PRO A 37 9.99 8.15 5.30
CA PRO A 37 9.30 9.17 6.10
C PRO A 37 8.54 10.24 5.29
N PRO A 38 9.07 10.77 4.17
CA PRO A 38 8.33 11.74 3.35
C PRO A 38 7.08 11.17 2.66
N MET A 39 7.04 9.86 2.41
CA MET A 39 5.91 9.19 1.74
C MET A 39 4.79 8.81 2.70
N ILE A 40 5.07 8.70 4.01
CA ILE A 40 4.09 8.27 5.01
C ILE A 40 2.85 9.18 5.02
N PRO A 41 2.95 10.53 5.09
CA PRO A 41 1.78 11.40 5.08
C PRO A 41 0.91 11.22 3.83
N LEU A 42 1.55 11.05 2.67
CA LEU A 42 0.85 10.83 1.40
C LEU A 42 0.10 9.49 1.41
N ILE A 43 0.75 8.42 1.86
CA ILE A 43 0.15 7.09 1.95
C ILE A 43 -1.05 7.12 2.92
N LEU A 44 -0.90 7.76 4.08
CA LEU A 44 -1.97 7.87 5.07
C LEU A 44 -3.18 8.65 4.52
N TYR A 45 -2.94 9.81 3.92
CA TYR A 45 -4.00 10.62 3.33
C TYR A 45 -4.73 9.88 2.20
N LEU A 46 -3.99 9.31 1.26
CA LEU A 46 -4.59 8.56 0.15
C LEU A 46 -5.34 7.34 0.65
N SER A 47 -4.82 6.62 1.64
CA SER A 47 -5.50 5.48 2.26
C SER A 47 -6.78 5.92 2.98
N HIS A 48 -6.76 7.03 3.70
CA HIS A 48 -7.97 7.54 4.36
C HIS A 48 -9.04 7.97 3.34
N SER A 49 -8.61 8.62 2.26
CA SER A 49 -9.48 9.05 1.15
C SER A 49 -10.07 7.87 0.38
N THR A 50 -9.28 6.85 0.04
CA THR A 50 -9.78 5.64 -0.64
C THR A 50 -10.62 4.78 0.30
N GLY A 51 -10.33 4.79 1.59
CA GLY A 51 -11.10 4.11 2.63
C GLY A 51 -12.47 4.72 2.85
N ALA A 52 -12.61 6.05 2.70
CA ALA A 52 -13.88 6.75 2.82
C ALA A 52 -14.93 6.21 1.84
N PHE A 53 -14.50 5.82 0.63
CA PHE A 53 -15.37 5.21 -0.37
C PHE A 53 -16.06 3.95 0.13
N TRP A 54 -15.35 3.12 0.91
CA TRP A 54 -15.88 1.87 1.47
C TRP A 54 -16.72 2.07 2.74
N MET A 55 -16.44 3.12 3.51
CA MET A 55 -17.10 3.37 4.80
C MET A 55 -18.44 4.12 4.66
N GLY A 56 -18.73 4.75 3.52
CA GLY A 56 -20.01 5.42 3.26
C GLY A 56 -20.37 6.43 4.36
N GLU A 57 -21.53 6.26 5.00
CA GLU A 57 -21.98 7.12 6.12
C GLU A 57 -21.09 7.05 7.36
N LYS A 58 -20.35 5.95 7.55
CA LYS A 58 -19.41 5.79 8.67
C LYS A 58 -18.05 6.44 8.40
N ALA A 59 -17.85 6.98 7.19
CA ALA A 59 -16.60 7.61 6.81
C ALA A 59 -16.31 8.81 7.72
N GLN A 60 -15.21 8.71 8.45
CA GLN A 60 -14.71 9.77 9.28
C GLN A 60 -14.06 10.81 8.39
N ARG A 61 -14.43 12.08 8.57
CA ARG A 61 -13.69 13.20 7.98
C ARG A 61 -12.52 13.54 8.90
N ILE A 62 -11.47 14.12 8.33
CA ILE A 62 -10.36 14.65 9.12
C ILE A 62 -10.88 15.88 9.87
N SER A 63 -11.37 15.68 11.10
CA SER A 63 -11.79 16.75 12.00
C SER A 63 -10.71 16.96 13.06
N PHE A 64 -10.33 18.22 13.28
CA PHE A 64 -9.40 18.63 14.34
C PHE A 64 -10.12 18.90 15.67
N SER A 65 -11.20 18.15 15.92
CA SER A 65 -11.97 18.23 17.16
C SER A 65 -11.24 17.51 18.30
N SER A 66 -11.27 18.07 19.51
CA SER A 66 -10.60 17.51 20.69
C SER A 66 -11.32 16.30 21.29
N ASP A 67 -12.53 15.98 20.80
CA ASP A 67 -13.34 14.86 21.28
C ASP A 67 -12.89 13.54 20.63
N ILE A 68 -11.87 12.90 21.21
CA ILE A 68 -11.40 11.59 20.78
C ILE A 68 -12.23 10.51 21.49
N THR A 69 -13.18 9.91 20.78
CA THR A 69 -13.94 8.75 21.27
C THR A 69 -13.36 7.45 20.75
N PHE A 70 -13.55 6.34 21.49
CA PHE A 70 -13.07 5.03 21.07
C PHE A 70 -13.69 4.59 19.73
N GLU A 71 -14.98 4.89 19.52
CA GLU A 71 -15.68 4.60 18.27
C GLU A 71 -15.07 5.36 17.08
N MET A 72 -14.70 6.63 17.26
CA MET A 72 -14.01 7.42 16.24
C MET A 72 -12.66 6.81 15.88
N VAL A 73 -11.86 6.39 16.87
CA VAL A 73 -10.55 5.76 16.65
C VAL A 73 -10.72 4.44 15.88
N GLN A 74 -11.68 3.61 16.28
CA GLN A 74 -11.98 2.36 15.60
C GLN A 74 -12.40 2.59 14.14
N ASN A 75 -13.31 3.53 13.89
CA ASN A 75 -13.79 3.83 12.54
C ASN A 75 -12.66 4.39 11.66
N ASN A 76 -11.81 5.28 12.18
CA ASN A 76 -10.64 5.80 11.44
C ASN A 76 -9.64 4.68 11.12
N PHE A 77 -9.40 3.76 12.06
CA PHE A 77 -8.50 2.62 11.83
C PHE A 77 -9.03 1.69 10.74
N VAL A 78 -10.32 1.34 10.79
CA VAL A 78 -10.96 0.49 9.78
C VAL A 78 -10.95 1.17 8.41
N GLN A 79 -11.30 2.46 8.36
CA GLN A 79 -11.26 3.26 7.14
C GLN A 79 -9.86 3.28 6.53
N TYR A 80 -8.84 3.57 7.34
CA TYR A 80 -7.45 3.53 6.92
C TYR A 80 -7.04 2.15 6.40
N ALA A 81 -7.38 1.07 7.10
CA ALA A 81 -6.99 -0.29 6.71
C ALA A 81 -7.61 -0.70 5.37
N LEU A 82 -8.92 -0.47 5.18
CA LEU A 82 -9.61 -0.77 3.92
C LEU A 82 -9.05 0.04 2.76
N GLY A 83 -8.81 1.33 2.98
CA GLY A 83 -8.26 2.19 1.96
C GLY A 83 -6.80 1.91 1.63
N ALA A 84 -5.98 1.53 2.61
CA ALA A 84 -4.59 1.12 2.40
C ALA A 84 -4.50 -0.19 1.58
N VAL A 85 -5.38 -1.17 1.86
CA VAL A 85 -5.48 -2.39 1.05
C VAL A 85 -5.89 -2.07 -0.39
N THR A 86 -6.89 -1.20 -0.56
CA THR A 86 -7.37 -0.77 -1.88
C THR A 86 -6.26 -0.05 -2.65
N LEU A 87 -5.59 0.90 -2.00
CA LEU A 87 -4.47 1.66 -2.58
C LEU A 87 -3.31 0.72 -2.96
N ALA A 88 -2.97 -0.24 -2.11
CA ALA A 88 -1.92 -1.22 -2.39
C ALA A 88 -2.26 -2.11 -3.59
N ALA A 89 -3.51 -2.56 -3.71
CA ALA A 89 -3.97 -3.37 -4.83
C ALA A 89 -3.93 -2.58 -6.15
N VAL A 90 -4.49 -1.36 -6.16
CA VAL A 90 -4.50 -0.48 -7.32
C VAL A 90 -3.07 -0.13 -7.76
N ALA A 91 -2.22 0.29 -6.83
CA ALA A 91 -0.82 0.57 -7.11
C ALA A 91 -0.10 -0.68 -7.65
N GLY A 92 -0.33 -1.85 -7.05
CA GLY A 92 0.24 -3.12 -7.51
C GLY A 92 -0.12 -3.45 -8.96
N VAL A 93 -1.40 -3.29 -9.34
CA VAL A 93 -1.87 -3.50 -10.71
C VAL A 93 -1.26 -2.49 -11.67
N ILE A 94 -1.24 -1.20 -11.31
CA ILE A 94 -0.70 -0.14 -12.18
C ILE A 94 0.80 -0.33 -12.40
N PHE A 95 1.60 -0.37 -11.33
CA PHE A 95 3.05 -0.49 -11.46
C PHE A 95 3.48 -1.85 -12.01
N GLY A 96 2.77 -2.93 -11.66
CA GLY A 96 2.99 -4.25 -12.23
C GLY A 96 2.70 -4.29 -13.73
N GLY A 97 1.58 -3.73 -14.15
CA GLY A 97 1.20 -3.61 -15.56
C GLY A 97 2.18 -2.76 -16.36
N VAL A 98 2.57 -1.59 -15.84
CA VAL A 98 3.57 -0.72 -16.47
C VAL A 98 4.91 -1.45 -16.60
N THR A 99 5.37 -2.13 -15.55
CA THR A 99 6.62 -2.91 -15.58
C THR A 99 6.54 -4.02 -16.62
N TYR A 100 5.43 -4.76 -16.67
CA TYR A 100 5.23 -5.83 -17.65
C TYR A 100 5.25 -5.32 -19.09
N ILE A 101 4.54 -4.21 -19.37
CA ILE A 101 4.52 -3.58 -20.69
C ILE A 101 5.91 -3.08 -21.06
N ALA A 102 6.60 -2.40 -20.15
CA ALA A 102 7.97 -1.92 -20.38
C ALA A 102 8.92 -3.09 -20.71
N LEU A 103 8.88 -4.17 -19.93
CA LEU A 103 9.67 -5.37 -20.19
C LEU A 103 9.35 -6.01 -21.54
N LYS A 104 8.09 -5.97 -21.98
CA LYS A 104 7.68 -6.48 -23.29
C LYS A 104 8.19 -5.61 -24.45
N LEU A 105 8.14 -4.29 -24.31
CA LEU A 105 8.61 -3.33 -25.32
C LEU A 105 10.14 -3.32 -25.45
N PHE A 106 10.85 -3.37 -24.33
CA PHE A 106 12.32 -3.36 -24.30
C PHE A 106 12.94 -4.76 -24.41
N ARG A 107 12.14 -5.81 -24.67
CA ARG A 107 12.65 -7.16 -24.84
C ARG A 107 13.51 -7.22 -26.10
N ARG A 108 14.84 -7.14 -25.94
CA ARG A 108 15.77 -7.41 -27.04
C ARG A 108 15.49 -8.80 -27.60
N SER A 109 15.35 -8.89 -28.93
CA SER A 109 15.42 -10.16 -29.64
C SER A 109 16.71 -10.84 -29.20
N LYS A 110 16.65 -12.09 -28.74
CA LYS A 110 17.85 -12.91 -28.57
C LYS A 110 18.51 -12.97 -29.95
N THR A 111 19.67 -12.36 -30.09
CA THR A 111 20.63 -12.74 -31.12
C THR A 111 21.25 -14.07 -30.74
#